data_AF-A0A1E4MCP5-F1
#
_entry.id   AF-A0A1E4MCP5-F1
#
_cell.length_a   1.000
_cell.length_b   1.000
_cell.length_c   1.000
_cell.angle_alpha   90.00
_cell.angle_beta   90.00
_cell.angle_gamma   90.00
#
_symmetry.space_group_name_H-M   'P 1'
#
loop_
_entity.id
_entity.type
_entity.pdbx_description
1 polymer ?
#
loop_
_entity_poly.entity_id
_entity_poly.type
_entity_poly.pdbx_seq_one_letter_code
_entity_poly.pdbx_strand_id
1 'polypeptide(L)'
;MRFPKPALIASVLLACMLLPLTWLHGPAPVPNDDPAVAITDLMPSLRAEDRGRIARELGPFALAGAWQLASDNALFGNYSALGQFADGTLIAFGDRNDALYFTPPDRPGPWRAEMYRPIEGSSRRGYIDVDAESLFIDPVRQDLFVGYEGSPYYYHFSRTLSWRETIPAPVLDRWNGNQGPEAMARLADGRVVVIGELYARWFSRRLHPALLYPGMPRPGEMPALFEVAMPEGFRPTELALLPDGRLLVLGRKLTLAGFRTTISIADPAAIRPGGVLPTRELARITDPRLRENYEGMTVTRDADGAVAVWLIADSNLMVWAQRTLLLKLRLRPGQRLSGL
;
A
#
# COMPACT_ATOMS: atom_id res chain seq x y z
N MET A 1 18.82 -33.40 -49.63
CA MET A 1 18.95 -32.48 -48.49
C MET A 1 17.60 -31.79 -48.28
N ARG A 2 17.00 -31.86 -47.08
CA ARG A 2 15.67 -31.30 -46.78
C ARG A 2 15.79 -29.81 -46.48
N PHE A 3 15.07 -28.97 -47.22
CA PHE A 3 14.96 -27.55 -46.91
C PHE A 3 14.29 -27.37 -45.52
N PRO A 4 14.73 -26.39 -44.71
CA PRO A 4 14.08 -26.10 -43.44
C PRO A 4 12.62 -25.68 -43.65
N LYS A 5 11.72 -26.13 -42.76
CA LYS A 5 10.29 -25.80 -42.82
C LYS A 5 10.12 -24.26 -42.70
N PRO A 6 9.22 -23.62 -43.46
CA PRO A 6 9.04 -22.17 -43.46
C PRO A 6 8.79 -21.55 -42.07
N ALA A 7 8.19 -22.32 -41.15
CA ALA A 7 8.01 -21.92 -39.75
C ALA A 7 9.33 -21.70 -38.99
N LEU A 8 10.38 -22.49 -39.27
CA LEU A 8 11.68 -22.35 -38.62
C LEU A 8 12.40 -21.08 -39.08
N ILE A 9 12.25 -20.73 -40.36
CA ILE A 9 12.81 -19.50 -40.94
C ILE A 9 12.10 -18.28 -40.33
N ALA A 10 10.77 -18.33 -40.18
CA ALA A 10 10.00 -17.27 -39.55
C ALA A 10 10.37 -17.05 -38.06
N SER A 11 10.57 -18.13 -37.29
CA SER A 11 11.00 -18.03 -35.88
C SER A 11 12.39 -17.43 -35.72
N VAL A 12 13.33 -17.78 -36.61
CA VAL A 12 14.69 -17.22 -36.58
C VAL A 12 14.68 -15.74 -36.98
N LEU A 13 13.89 -15.36 -37.99
CA LEU A 13 13.75 -13.95 -38.37
C LEU A 13 13.11 -13.11 -37.26
N LEU A 14 12.09 -13.64 -36.56
CA LEU A 14 11.48 -12.97 -35.41
C LEU A 14 12.48 -12.81 -34.24
N ALA A 15 13.26 -13.84 -33.94
CA ALA A 15 14.32 -13.76 -32.93
C ALA A 15 15.39 -12.72 -33.29
N CYS A 16 15.82 -12.68 -34.57
CA CYS A 16 16.75 -11.68 -35.07
C CYS A 16 16.19 -10.25 -35.09
N MET A 17 14.87 -10.06 -35.22
CA MET A 17 14.22 -8.75 -35.10
C MET A 17 14.04 -8.29 -33.64
N LEU A 18 13.89 -9.23 -32.70
CA LEU A 18 13.75 -8.93 -31.27
C LEU A 18 15.10 -8.76 -30.56
N LEU A 19 16.17 -9.37 -31.07
CA LEU A 19 17.52 -9.26 -30.51
C LEU A 19 18.02 -7.79 -30.39
N PRO A 20 17.87 -6.92 -31.41
CA PRO A 20 18.19 -5.49 -31.28
C PRO A 20 17.36 -4.78 -30.22
N LEU A 21 16.09 -5.13 -30.01
CA LEU A 21 15.22 -4.53 -28.99
C LEU A 21 15.64 -4.90 -27.56
N THR A 22 16.28 -6.06 -27.39
CA THR A 22 16.86 -6.48 -26.09
C THR A 22 18.29 -5.98 -25.84
N TRP A 23 18.98 -5.48 -26.88
CA TRP A 23 20.36 -5.00 -26.80
C TRP A 23 20.49 -3.47 -26.92
N LEU A 24 19.46 -2.79 -27.44
CA LEU A 24 19.30 -1.34 -27.39
C LEU A 24 18.72 -0.90 -26.03
N HIS A 25 19.29 -1.40 -24.94
CA HIS A 25 19.20 -0.67 -23.69
C HIS A 25 20.26 0.43 -23.80
N GLY A 26 19.81 1.68 -24.00
CA GLY A 26 20.67 2.83 -23.76
C GLY A 26 21.30 2.73 -22.36
N PRO A 27 22.38 3.47 -22.07
CA PRO A 27 22.92 3.51 -20.72
C PRO A 27 21.77 3.73 -19.73
N ALA A 28 21.76 2.97 -18.64
CA ALA A 28 20.78 3.16 -17.58
C ALA A 28 20.72 4.67 -17.27
N PRO A 29 19.52 5.27 -17.22
CA PRO A 29 19.39 6.68 -16.88
C PRO A 29 20.23 6.97 -15.65
N VAL A 30 21.04 8.02 -15.69
CA VAL A 30 21.81 8.44 -14.52
C VAL A 30 20.79 8.72 -13.41
N PRO A 31 20.90 8.09 -12.22
CA PRO A 31 20.01 8.38 -11.11
C PRO A 31 20.01 9.88 -10.84
N ASN A 32 18.82 10.46 -10.72
CA ASN A 32 18.67 11.85 -10.34
C ASN A 32 18.46 11.93 -8.83
N ASP A 33 19.27 12.74 -8.16
CA ASP A 33 19.24 12.92 -6.72
C ASP A 33 18.61 14.26 -6.30
N ASP A 34 17.93 14.97 -7.21
CA ASP A 34 17.21 16.21 -6.90
C ASP A 34 16.19 15.96 -5.79
N PRO A 35 16.32 16.58 -4.60
CA PRO A 35 15.41 16.33 -3.49
C PRO A 35 14.01 16.93 -3.70
N ALA A 36 13.79 17.70 -4.77
CA ALA A 36 12.53 18.39 -5.01
C ALA A 36 11.36 17.41 -5.23
N VAL A 37 10.32 17.55 -4.42
CA VAL A 37 9.02 16.92 -4.63
C VAL A 37 7.99 18.01 -4.89
N ALA A 38 7.49 18.07 -6.11
CA ALA A 38 6.39 18.93 -6.49
C ALA A 38 5.07 18.38 -5.97
N ILE A 39 4.16 19.28 -5.59
CA ILE A 39 2.80 18.95 -5.20
C ILE A 39 1.82 19.80 -6.00
N THR A 40 0.79 19.16 -6.55
CA THR A 40 -0.29 19.81 -7.30
C THR A 40 -1.63 19.50 -6.63
N ASP A 41 -2.36 20.53 -6.21
CA ASP A 41 -3.73 20.38 -5.71
C ASP A 41 -4.70 20.09 -6.87
N LEU A 42 -5.38 18.95 -6.80
CA LEU A 42 -6.32 18.49 -7.80
C LEU A 42 -7.76 18.91 -7.48
N MET A 43 -8.06 19.37 -6.26
CA MET A 43 -9.41 19.78 -5.83
C MET A 43 -10.06 20.84 -6.72
N PRO A 44 -9.33 21.85 -7.26
CA PRO A 44 -9.91 22.83 -8.19
C PRO A 44 -10.40 22.22 -9.51
N SER A 45 -9.83 21.10 -9.94
CA SER A 45 -10.21 20.41 -11.19
C SER A 45 -11.47 19.53 -11.06
N LEU A 46 -11.93 19.28 -9.83
CA LEU A 46 -13.12 18.49 -9.53
C LEU A 46 -14.37 19.39 -9.58
N ARG A 47 -15.00 19.46 -10.75
CA ARG A 47 -16.24 20.22 -11.00
C ARG A 47 -17.34 19.88 -9.99
N ALA A 48 -18.20 20.86 -9.67
CA ALA A 48 -19.28 20.70 -8.70
C ALA A 48 -20.24 19.54 -9.04
N GLU A 49 -20.50 19.34 -10.34
CA GLU A 49 -21.34 18.28 -10.90
C GLU A 49 -20.83 16.87 -10.50
N ASP A 50 -19.51 16.71 -10.52
CA ASP A 50 -18.86 15.44 -10.23
C ASP A 50 -18.76 15.16 -8.73
N ARG A 51 -18.72 16.20 -7.90
CA ARG A 51 -18.64 16.07 -6.44
C ARG A 51 -19.85 15.32 -5.88
N GLY A 52 -21.03 15.45 -6.50
CA GLY A 52 -22.21 14.68 -6.11
C GLY A 52 -22.08 13.17 -6.42
N ARG A 53 -21.47 12.81 -7.56
CA ARG A 53 -21.17 11.41 -7.90
C ARG A 53 -20.10 10.84 -6.96
N ILE A 54 -18.98 11.55 -6.81
CA ILE A 54 -17.87 11.18 -5.92
C ILE A 54 -18.38 10.99 -4.48
N ALA A 55 -19.20 11.90 -3.96
CA ALA A 55 -19.75 11.81 -2.61
C ALA A 55 -20.62 10.56 -2.41
N ARG A 56 -21.40 10.13 -3.42
CA ARG A 56 -22.20 8.90 -3.33
C ARG A 56 -21.32 7.65 -3.31
N GLU A 57 -20.24 7.63 -4.10
CA GLU A 57 -19.31 6.49 -4.16
C GLU A 57 -18.44 6.39 -2.90
N LEU A 58 -18.07 7.53 -2.31
CA LEU A 58 -17.31 7.59 -1.06
C LEU A 58 -18.15 7.28 0.18
N GLY A 59 -19.46 7.07 0.02
CA GLY A 59 -20.37 6.65 1.09
C GLY A 59 -20.29 7.59 2.31
N PRO A 60 -19.81 7.12 3.47
CA PRO A 60 -19.76 7.94 4.67
C PRO A 60 -18.61 8.96 4.66
N PHE A 61 -17.66 8.86 3.73
CA PHE A 61 -16.50 9.73 3.66
C PHE A 61 -16.75 10.96 2.78
N ALA A 62 -16.27 12.11 3.23
CA ALA A 62 -16.16 13.31 2.39
C ALA A 62 -14.74 13.41 1.81
N LEU A 63 -14.60 13.68 0.51
CA LEU A 63 -13.31 14.03 -0.08
C LEU A 63 -12.90 15.42 0.43
N ALA A 64 -11.85 15.46 1.24
CA ALA A 64 -11.34 16.68 1.87
C ALA A 64 -10.11 17.25 1.16
N GLY A 65 -9.38 16.41 0.44
CA GLY A 65 -8.25 16.84 -0.36
C GLY A 65 -7.77 15.77 -1.34
N ALA A 66 -7.15 16.21 -2.42
CA ALA A 66 -6.59 15.37 -3.46
C ALA A 66 -5.38 16.07 -4.06
N TRP A 67 -4.21 15.45 -3.97
CA TRP A 67 -2.96 16.01 -4.47
C TRP A 67 -2.24 14.99 -5.35
N GLN A 68 -1.52 15.49 -6.35
CA GLN A 68 -0.53 14.72 -7.09
C GLN A 68 0.86 15.12 -6.60
N LEU A 69 1.66 14.13 -6.22
CA LEU A 69 3.07 14.28 -5.92
C LEU A 69 3.88 13.89 -7.17
N ALA A 70 4.97 14.60 -7.43
CA ALA A 70 5.88 14.32 -8.52
C ALA A 70 7.32 14.69 -8.15
N SER A 71 8.26 13.85 -8.55
CA SER A 71 9.69 14.13 -8.44
C SER A 71 10.41 13.37 -9.53
N ASP A 72 11.51 13.93 -10.01
CA ASP A 72 12.43 13.23 -10.90
C ASP A 72 13.47 12.42 -10.11
N ASN A 73 13.43 12.44 -8.77
CA ASN A 73 14.36 11.72 -7.91
C ASN A 73 14.24 10.20 -8.08
N ALA A 74 15.36 9.49 -8.12
CA ALA A 74 15.41 8.03 -8.28
C ALA A 74 14.83 7.24 -7.09
N LEU A 75 14.66 7.87 -5.91
CA LEU A 75 14.03 7.31 -4.72
C LEU A 75 12.52 7.60 -4.66
N PHE A 76 11.96 8.31 -5.64
CA PHE A 76 10.55 8.69 -5.61
C PHE A 76 9.65 7.67 -6.30
N GLY A 77 8.51 7.40 -5.66
CA GLY A 77 7.42 6.61 -6.23
C GLY A 77 7.40 5.16 -5.80
N ASN A 78 6.36 4.47 -6.26
CA ASN A 78 5.95 3.12 -5.85
C ASN A 78 5.86 2.90 -4.34
N TYR A 79 4.98 3.67 -3.70
CA TYR A 79 4.68 3.57 -2.29
C TYR A 79 3.54 2.60 -2.03
N SER A 80 3.81 1.55 -1.26
CA SER A 80 2.84 0.51 -0.91
C SER A 80 2.28 0.68 0.51
N ALA A 81 2.91 1.51 1.36
CA ALA A 81 2.50 1.67 2.74
C ALA A 81 2.52 3.15 3.20
N LEU A 82 1.68 3.51 4.18
CA LEU A 82 1.57 4.88 4.69
C LEU A 82 1.34 4.91 6.21
N GLY A 83 2.09 5.77 6.91
CA GLY A 83 1.94 6.00 8.34
C GLY A 83 2.00 7.48 8.71
N GLN A 84 1.61 7.79 9.94
CA GLN A 84 1.76 9.12 10.52
C GLN A 84 2.38 9.04 11.92
N PHE A 85 3.39 9.88 12.16
CA PHE A 85 3.96 10.09 13.49
C PHE A 85 3.10 11.07 14.31
N ALA A 86 3.31 11.11 15.62
CA ALA A 86 2.55 11.93 16.57
C ALA A 86 2.67 13.45 16.31
N ASP A 87 3.74 13.92 15.69
CA ASP A 87 3.88 15.34 15.28
C ASP A 87 3.14 15.67 13.97
N GLY A 88 2.52 14.66 13.35
CA GLY A 88 1.75 14.78 12.12
C GLY A 88 2.56 14.56 10.84
N THR A 89 3.87 14.33 10.93
CA THR A 89 4.69 13.94 9.77
C THR A 89 4.17 12.62 9.19
N LEU A 90 3.94 12.60 7.89
CA LEU A 90 3.59 11.38 7.16
C LEU A 90 4.86 10.70 6.67
N ILE A 91 4.82 9.37 6.63
CA ILE A 91 5.84 8.55 5.97
C ILE A 91 5.16 7.58 5.02
N ALA A 92 5.58 7.57 3.76
CA ALA A 92 5.27 6.53 2.80
C ALA A 92 6.50 5.64 2.59
N PHE A 93 6.27 4.34 2.42
CA PHE A 93 7.33 3.35 2.21
C PHE A 93 7.00 2.54 0.97
N GLY A 94 8.01 2.23 0.16
CA GLY A 94 7.83 1.68 -1.18
C GLY A 94 8.56 0.37 -1.48
N ASP A 95 8.26 -0.14 -2.67
CA ASP A 95 8.69 -1.43 -3.23
C ASP A 95 10.21 -1.62 -3.37
N ARG A 96 10.94 -0.51 -3.42
CA ARG A 96 12.41 -0.46 -3.53
C ARG A 96 13.09 -0.14 -2.21
N ASN A 97 12.34 -0.26 -1.12
CA ASN A 97 12.78 0.17 0.21
C ASN A 97 13.22 1.64 0.19
N ASP A 98 12.41 2.44 -0.48
CA ASP A 98 12.52 3.88 -0.49
C ASP A 98 11.42 4.43 0.44
N ALA A 99 11.79 5.38 1.29
CA ALA A 99 10.92 6.00 2.26
C ALA A 99 10.81 7.50 1.95
N LEU A 100 9.59 8.02 1.95
CA LEU A 100 9.29 9.44 1.77
C LEU A 100 8.67 9.98 3.06
N TYR A 101 9.38 10.86 3.76
CA TYR A 101 8.83 11.67 4.83
C TYR A 101 8.27 12.95 4.24
N PHE A 102 7.09 13.36 4.67
CA PHE A 102 6.51 14.61 4.20
C PHE A 102 5.52 15.22 5.18
N THR A 103 5.40 16.55 5.11
CA THR A 103 4.38 17.30 5.84
C THR A 103 3.01 17.10 5.18
N PRO A 104 1.91 16.94 5.95
CA PRO A 104 0.57 16.90 5.38
C PRO A 104 0.27 18.18 4.57
N PRO A 105 -0.16 18.06 3.30
CA PRO A 105 -0.30 19.21 2.40
C PRO A 105 -1.58 20.05 2.64
N ASP A 106 -2.43 19.62 3.56
CA ASP A 106 -3.66 20.31 3.96
C ASP A 106 -3.44 21.30 5.11
N ARG A 107 -2.20 21.41 5.61
CA ARG A 107 -1.84 22.30 6.72
C ARG A 107 -1.18 23.58 6.20
N PRO A 108 -1.41 24.73 6.87
CA PRO A 108 -0.64 25.93 6.59
C PRO A 108 0.82 25.72 7.00
N GLY A 109 1.75 26.14 6.14
CA GLY A 109 3.19 26.03 6.38
C GLY A 109 3.97 25.59 5.15
N PRO A 110 5.29 25.45 5.26
CA PRO A 110 6.11 24.97 4.17
C PRO A 110 5.85 23.49 3.91
N TRP A 111 5.67 23.13 2.64
CA TRP A 111 5.79 21.76 2.18
C TRP A 111 7.23 21.28 2.35
N ARG A 112 7.42 20.18 3.06
CA ARG A 112 8.71 19.50 3.21
C ARG A 112 8.54 18.05 2.82
N ALA A 113 9.52 17.56 2.08
CA ALA A 113 9.62 16.18 1.66
C ALA A 113 11.08 15.75 1.72
N GLU A 114 11.35 14.57 2.26
CA GLU A 114 12.69 14.00 2.39
C GLU A 114 12.64 12.52 2.04
N MET A 115 13.58 12.07 1.21
CA MET A 115 13.65 10.68 0.75
C MET A 115 14.84 9.96 1.37
N TYR A 116 14.64 8.70 1.75
CA TYR A 116 15.65 7.86 2.38
C TYR A 116 15.59 6.44 1.82
N ARG A 117 16.72 5.74 1.85
CA ARG A 117 16.79 4.30 1.57
C ARG A 117 17.28 3.56 2.83
N PRO A 118 16.38 2.97 3.64
CA PRO A 118 16.74 2.44 4.96
C PRO A 118 17.70 1.25 4.97
N ILE A 119 17.81 0.52 3.86
CA ILE A 119 18.61 -0.70 3.74
C ILE A 119 19.63 -0.46 2.62
N GLU A 120 20.87 -0.18 3.00
CA GLU A 120 21.99 -0.05 2.06
C GLU A 120 22.64 -1.42 1.81
N GLY A 121 22.80 -1.82 0.54
CA GLY A 121 23.50 -3.06 0.19
C GLY A 121 23.57 -3.30 -1.33
N SER A 122 24.76 -3.67 -1.81
CA SER A 122 24.97 -4.08 -3.22
C SER A 122 24.70 -5.57 -3.42
N SER A 123 24.04 -5.85 -4.55
CA SER A 123 23.78 -7.14 -5.15
C SER A 123 25.01 -8.05 -5.17
N ARG A 124 25.16 -8.93 -4.18
CA ARG A 124 26.13 -10.04 -4.25
C ARG A 124 25.53 -11.43 -4.33
N ARG A 125 24.20 -11.56 -4.45
CA ARG A 125 23.53 -12.85 -4.70
C ARG A 125 22.04 -12.75 -5.12
N GLY A 126 21.66 -11.75 -5.91
CA GLY A 126 20.42 -11.77 -6.69
C GLY A 126 19.08 -11.73 -5.95
N TYR A 127 19.04 -11.63 -4.62
CA TYR A 127 17.82 -11.46 -3.83
C TYR A 127 18.04 -10.29 -2.86
N ILE A 128 17.50 -9.13 -3.22
CA ILE A 128 17.11 -8.12 -2.26
C ILE A 128 15.60 -7.99 -2.48
N ASP A 129 14.84 -8.85 -1.80
CA ASP A 129 13.38 -8.76 -1.69
C ASP A 129 13.11 -7.65 -0.66
N VAL A 130 13.10 -6.40 -1.14
CA VAL A 130 12.84 -5.22 -0.30
C VAL A 130 11.57 -4.49 -0.72
N ASP A 131 10.61 -5.26 -1.24
CA ASP A 131 9.25 -4.83 -1.53
C ASP A 131 8.50 -4.64 -0.21
N ALA A 132 8.48 -3.43 0.32
CA ALA A 132 7.80 -3.15 1.58
C ALA A 132 6.30 -3.03 1.31
N GLU A 133 5.51 -3.95 1.87
CA GLU A 133 4.10 -4.11 1.51
C GLU A 133 3.11 -3.56 2.54
N SER A 134 3.56 -3.36 3.78
CA SER A 134 2.73 -2.75 4.80
C SER A 134 3.55 -2.20 5.94
N LEU A 135 2.99 -1.21 6.65
CA LEU A 135 3.60 -0.69 7.87
C LEU A 135 2.58 -0.20 8.88
N PHE A 136 3.00 -0.14 10.15
CA PHE A 136 2.36 0.74 11.12
C PHE A 136 3.40 1.45 11.99
N ILE A 137 2.97 2.54 12.60
CA ILE A 137 3.76 3.29 13.59
C ILE A 137 3.40 2.81 15.00
N ASP A 138 4.38 2.42 15.81
CA ASP A 138 4.18 2.17 17.25
C ASP A 138 3.78 3.49 17.91
N PRO A 139 2.57 3.64 18.47
CA PRO A 139 2.12 4.90 19.05
C PRO A 139 2.93 5.30 20.29
N VAL A 140 3.64 4.36 20.93
CA VAL A 140 4.45 4.63 22.13
C VAL A 140 5.86 5.06 21.72
N ARG A 141 6.56 4.23 20.94
CA ARG A 141 7.96 4.49 20.58
C ARG A 141 8.13 5.44 19.40
N GLN A 142 7.09 5.59 18.58
CA GLN A 142 7.15 6.28 17.28
C GLN A 142 8.09 5.59 16.29
N ASP A 143 8.33 4.29 16.48
CA ASP A 143 9.10 3.43 15.59
C ASP A 143 8.19 2.82 14.52
N LEU A 144 8.78 2.33 13.43
CA LEU A 144 8.07 1.73 12.31
C LEU A 144 8.19 0.21 12.38
N PHE A 145 7.06 -0.47 12.18
CA PHE A 145 7.06 -1.91 11.98
C PHE A 145 6.61 -2.19 10.54
N VAL A 146 7.47 -2.85 9.77
CA VAL A 146 7.37 -2.98 8.31
C VAL A 146 7.40 -4.46 7.93
N GLY A 147 6.48 -4.87 7.05
CA GLY A 147 6.46 -6.16 6.40
C GLY A 147 6.96 -6.06 4.95
N TYR A 148 7.66 -7.09 4.47
CA TYR A 148 8.19 -7.14 3.11
C TYR A 148 7.70 -8.39 2.36
N GLU A 149 7.42 -8.26 1.07
CA GLU A 149 7.13 -9.40 0.19
C GLU A 149 8.31 -10.36 0.12
N GLY A 150 8.05 -11.67 0.04
CA GLY A 150 9.09 -12.69 -0.08
C GLY A 150 10.00 -12.85 1.14
N SER A 151 9.82 -12.03 2.20
CA SER A 151 10.68 -12.01 3.37
C SER A 151 10.10 -12.83 4.54
N PRO A 152 10.85 -13.76 5.15
CA PRO A 152 10.42 -14.46 6.36
C PRO A 152 10.61 -13.63 7.63
N TYR A 153 10.66 -12.30 7.51
CA TYR A 153 10.96 -11.38 8.58
C TYR A 153 10.00 -10.20 8.58
N TYR A 154 9.72 -9.69 9.77
CA TYR A 154 9.33 -8.29 9.91
C TYR A 154 10.56 -7.45 10.27
N TYR A 155 10.50 -6.16 9.95
CA TYR A 155 11.54 -5.21 10.32
C TYR A 155 10.96 -4.15 11.23
N HIS A 156 11.67 -3.88 12.30
CA HIS A 156 11.36 -2.82 13.24
C HIS A 156 12.42 -1.74 13.09
N PHE A 157 12.06 -0.62 12.51
CA PHE A 157 12.95 0.52 12.28
C PHE A 157 12.71 1.60 13.32
N SER A 158 13.80 2.27 13.69
CA SER A 158 13.70 3.54 14.40
C SER A 158 12.96 4.57 13.56
N ARG A 159 12.32 5.55 14.22
CA ARG A 159 11.70 6.70 13.54
C ARG A 159 12.58 7.34 12.46
N THR A 160 13.88 7.47 12.74
CA THR A 160 14.87 8.13 11.88
C THR A 160 15.56 7.15 10.92
N LEU A 161 15.14 5.88 10.90
CA LEU A 161 15.71 4.81 10.08
C LEU A 161 17.19 4.54 10.35
N SER A 162 17.70 5.01 11.49
CA SER A 162 19.11 4.94 11.88
C SER A 162 19.51 3.57 12.41
N TRP A 163 18.52 2.79 12.87
CA TRP A 163 18.70 1.41 13.29
C TRP A 163 17.49 0.58 12.90
N ARG A 164 17.71 -0.73 12.79
CA ARG A 164 16.66 -1.72 12.56
C ARG A 164 16.90 -2.99 13.37
N GLU A 165 15.81 -3.65 13.74
CA GLU A 165 15.78 -5.01 14.25
C GLU A 165 15.04 -5.89 13.25
N THR A 166 15.57 -7.08 12.98
CA THR A 166 14.93 -8.08 12.13
C THR A 166 14.26 -9.12 13.02
N ILE A 167 12.98 -9.37 12.80
CA ILE A 167 12.15 -10.26 13.63
C ILE A 167 11.75 -11.47 12.78
N PRO A 168 12.34 -12.65 13.02
CA PRO A 168 11.98 -13.88 12.32
C PRO A 168 10.51 -14.23 12.50
N ALA A 169 9.81 -14.43 11.39
CA ALA A 169 8.41 -14.86 11.33
C ALA A 169 8.26 -16.01 10.32
N PRO A 170 8.70 -17.25 10.65
CA PRO A 170 8.68 -18.39 9.72
C PRO A 170 7.30 -18.78 9.19
N VAL A 171 6.23 -18.22 9.75
CA VAL A 171 4.88 -18.36 9.21
C VAL A 171 4.75 -17.70 7.82
N LEU A 172 5.54 -16.66 7.54
CA LEU A 172 5.56 -15.96 6.25
C LEU A 172 6.19 -16.80 5.12
N ASP A 173 7.12 -17.73 5.43
CA ASP A 173 7.66 -18.69 4.43
C ASP A 173 6.59 -19.61 3.82
N ARG A 174 5.42 -19.71 4.47
CA ARG A 174 4.29 -20.52 3.97
C ARG A 174 3.49 -19.78 2.91
N TRP A 175 3.65 -18.47 2.82
CA TRP A 175 3.10 -17.67 1.76
C TRP A 175 4.02 -17.83 0.56
N ASN A 176 3.45 -17.97 -0.63
CA ASN A 176 4.27 -18.21 -1.82
C ASN A 176 5.19 -16.99 -2.08
N GLY A 177 6.24 -17.14 -2.89
CA GLY A 177 7.19 -16.05 -3.14
C GLY A 177 6.61 -14.81 -3.84
N ASN A 178 5.32 -14.81 -4.17
CA ASN A 178 4.57 -13.68 -4.72
C ASN A 178 3.40 -13.33 -3.78
N GLN A 179 3.62 -13.46 -2.47
CA GLN A 179 2.69 -13.08 -1.40
C GLN A 179 3.49 -12.37 -0.32
N GLY A 180 2.97 -11.23 0.13
CA GLY A 180 3.52 -10.49 1.26
C GLY A 180 2.52 -10.28 2.39
N PRO A 181 3.00 -9.78 3.55
CA PRO A 181 2.18 -9.08 4.54
C PRO A 181 1.71 -7.75 3.96
N GLU A 182 0.60 -7.80 3.23
CA GLU A 182 0.12 -6.70 2.39
C GLU A 182 -0.85 -5.76 3.07
N ALA A 183 -1.26 -6.08 4.29
CA ALA A 183 -2.03 -5.14 5.07
C ALA A 183 -1.78 -5.41 6.54
N MET A 184 -1.41 -4.39 7.31
CA MET A 184 -1.00 -4.59 8.68
C MET A 184 -1.41 -3.46 9.61
N ALA A 185 -1.97 -3.81 10.77
CA ALA A 185 -2.31 -2.83 11.79
C ALA A 185 -2.11 -3.37 13.20
N ARG A 186 -1.67 -2.49 14.09
CA ARG A 186 -1.71 -2.70 15.53
C ARG A 186 -3.04 -2.24 16.11
N LEU A 187 -3.74 -3.12 16.82
CA LEU A 187 -4.99 -2.84 17.52
C LEU A 187 -4.76 -2.03 18.80
N ALA A 188 -5.82 -1.42 19.32
CA ALA A 188 -5.77 -0.61 20.54
C ALA A 188 -5.34 -1.42 21.79
N ASP A 189 -5.64 -2.72 21.82
CA ASP A 189 -5.22 -3.64 22.89
C ASP A 189 -3.80 -4.20 22.68
N GLY A 190 -3.10 -3.78 21.63
CA GLY A 190 -1.72 -4.13 21.34
C GLY A 190 -1.54 -5.35 20.46
N ARG A 191 -2.60 -6.11 20.15
CA ARG A 191 -2.56 -7.19 19.15
C ARG A 191 -2.17 -6.64 17.78
N VAL A 192 -1.56 -7.47 16.94
CA VAL A 192 -1.20 -7.09 15.56
C VAL A 192 -1.94 -8.01 14.59
N VAL A 193 -2.60 -7.40 13.61
CA VAL A 193 -3.28 -8.09 12.51
C VAL A 193 -2.46 -7.91 11.24
N VAL A 194 -2.26 -8.99 10.51
CA VAL A 194 -1.58 -9.01 9.21
C VAL A 194 -2.45 -9.78 8.22
N ILE A 195 -2.62 -9.29 6.99
CA ILE A 195 -3.38 -9.94 5.91
C ILE A 195 -2.46 -10.13 4.71
N GLY A 196 -2.54 -11.29 4.06
CA GLY A 196 -1.85 -11.55 2.79
C GLY A 196 -2.69 -11.23 1.55
N GLU A 197 -2.02 -11.01 0.41
CA GLU A 197 -2.64 -10.53 -0.84
C GLU A 197 -3.49 -11.56 -1.60
N LEU A 198 -3.01 -12.81 -1.63
CA LEU A 198 -3.58 -13.85 -2.49
C LEU A 198 -4.73 -14.57 -1.82
N TYR A 199 -5.62 -15.09 -2.66
CA TYR A 199 -6.76 -15.84 -2.18
C TYR A 199 -6.32 -17.10 -1.43
N ALA A 200 -6.86 -17.29 -0.23
CA ALA A 200 -6.60 -18.44 0.64
C ALA A 200 -6.96 -19.78 -0.03
N ARG A 201 -7.85 -19.75 -1.03
CA ARG A 201 -8.32 -20.94 -1.77
C ARG A 201 -8.35 -20.61 -3.25
N TRP A 202 -7.89 -21.53 -4.10
CA TRP A 202 -7.76 -21.32 -5.55
C TRP A 202 -9.06 -20.91 -6.27
N PHE A 203 -10.22 -21.40 -5.78
CA PHE A 203 -11.53 -21.02 -6.30
C PHE A 203 -12.17 -19.83 -5.58
N SER A 204 -11.59 -19.36 -4.47
CA SER A 204 -12.10 -18.21 -3.74
C SER A 204 -11.63 -16.94 -4.44
N ARG A 205 -12.53 -15.97 -4.60
CA ARG A 205 -12.21 -14.62 -5.07
C ARG A 205 -12.45 -13.56 -3.99
N ARG A 206 -12.48 -13.99 -2.72
CA ARG A 206 -12.93 -13.18 -1.58
C ARG A 206 -12.11 -13.39 -0.32
N LEU A 207 -11.65 -14.62 -0.07
CA LEU A 207 -11.01 -15.00 1.19
C LEU A 207 -9.50 -14.87 1.08
N HIS A 208 -8.90 -14.18 2.04
CA HIS A 208 -7.46 -13.89 2.11
C HIS A 208 -6.90 -14.40 3.44
N PRO A 209 -5.70 -15.02 3.47
CA PRO A 209 -5.11 -15.51 4.71
C PRO A 209 -4.72 -14.33 5.61
N ALA A 210 -4.85 -14.53 6.92
CA ALA A 210 -4.51 -13.51 7.90
C ALA A 210 -3.93 -14.11 9.19
N LEU A 211 -3.14 -13.29 9.87
CA LEU A 211 -2.41 -13.61 11.09
C LEU A 211 -2.84 -12.65 12.20
N LEU A 212 -3.05 -13.19 13.40
CA LEU A 212 -3.27 -12.41 14.61
C LEU A 212 -2.19 -12.74 15.64
N TYR A 213 -1.34 -11.75 15.94
CA TYR A 213 -0.39 -11.82 17.04
C TYR A 213 -1.01 -11.24 18.31
N PRO A 214 -0.73 -11.82 19.50
CA PRO A 214 -1.24 -11.32 20.78
C PRO A 214 -0.62 -9.97 21.20
N GLY A 215 0.45 -9.56 20.52
CA GLY A 215 1.20 -8.32 20.74
C GLY A 215 2.05 -7.99 19.52
N MET A 216 3.13 -7.20 19.72
CA MET A 216 4.19 -7.12 18.71
C MET A 216 4.79 -8.51 18.46
N PRO A 217 4.98 -8.94 17.20
CA PRO A 217 5.55 -10.23 16.89
C PRO A 217 6.91 -10.43 17.57
N ARG A 218 7.10 -11.61 18.18
CA ARG A 218 8.40 -12.05 18.72
C ARG A 218 9.07 -13.06 17.77
N PRO A 219 10.42 -13.18 17.80
CA PRO A 219 11.13 -14.16 16.98
C PRO A 219 10.54 -15.58 17.09
N GLY A 220 10.06 -16.12 15.97
CA GLY A 220 9.50 -17.47 15.88
C GLY A 220 8.12 -17.66 16.52
N GLU A 221 7.46 -16.59 16.99
CA GLU A 221 6.12 -16.68 17.55
C GLU A 221 5.12 -17.11 16.47
N MET A 222 4.28 -18.10 16.80
CA MET A 222 3.22 -18.55 15.91
C MET A 222 1.95 -17.70 16.16
N PRO A 223 1.45 -16.96 15.16
CA PRO A 223 0.20 -16.24 15.29
C PRO A 223 -1.00 -17.19 15.21
N ALA A 224 -2.17 -16.70 15.65
CA ALA A 224 -3.42 -17.35 15.29
C ALA A 224 -3.73 -17.10 13.81
N LEU A 225 -4.08 -18.14 13.08
CA LEU A 225 -4.46 -18.06 11.66
C LEU A 225 -5.96 -17.81 11.54
N PHE A 226 -6.37 -16.98 10.58
CA PHE A 226 -7.76 -16.77 10.21
C PHE A 226 -7.84 -16.29 8.76
N GLU A 227 -9.04 -16.02 8.25
CA GLU A 227 -9.24 -15.46 6.90
C GLU A 227 -10.00 -14.14 6.96
N VAL A 228 -9.78 -13.26 5.98
CA VAL A 228 -10.54 -12.02 5.80
C VAL A 228 -11.36 -12.11 4.51
N ALA A 229 -12.65 -11.79 4.59
CA ALA A 229 -13.54 -11.79 3.42
C ALA A 229 -13.65 -10.39 2.81
N MET A 230 -12.99 -10.18 1.67
CA MET A 230 -13.06 -8.95 0.88
C MET A 230 -14.24 -8.98 -0.13
N PRO A 231 -14.67 -7.81 -0.64
CA PRO A 231 -15.51 -7.73 -1.82
C PRO A 231 -14.92 -8.52 -2.99
N GLU A 232 -15.77 -9.06 -3.87
CA GLU A 232 -15.32 -10.01 -4.89
C GLU A 232 -14.30 -9.45 -5.88
N GLY A 233 -13.17 -10.14 -5.95
CA GLY A 233 -12.06 -9.77 -6.82
C GLY A 233 -11.21 -8.63 -6.29
N PHE A 234 -11.47 -8.12 -5.08
CA PHE A 234 -10.62 -7.15 -4.40
C PHE A 234 -9.60 -7.88 -3.53
N ARG A 235 -8.35 -7.43 -3.63
CA ARG A 235 -7.24 -7.86 -2.77
C ARG A 235 -6.99 -6.79 -1.71
N PRO A 236 -6.71 -7.16 -0.45
CA PRO A 236 -6.35 -6.21 0.59
C PRO A 236 -4.98 -5.60 0.27
N THR A 237 -4.81 -4.31 0.52
CA THR A 237 -3.55 -3.59 0.30
C THR A 237 -3.12 -2.72 1.48
N GLU A 238 -3.99 -2.45 2.45
CA GLU A 238 -3.58 -1.87 3.74
C GLU A 238 -4.68 -2.00 4.81
N LEU A 239 -4.28 -1.97 6.08
CA LEU A 239 -5.15 -1.85 7.25
C LEU A 239 -4.91 -0.53 7.98
N ALA A 240 -5.99 0.09 8.46
CA ALA A 240 -5.88 1.22 9.37
C ALA A 240 -6.89 1.11 10.52
N LEU A 241 -6.43 1.38 11.74
CA LEU A 241 -7.27 1.33 12.94
C LEU A 241 -8.06 2.64 13.09
N LEU A 242 -9.39 2.54 13.12
CA LEU A 242 -10.26 3.63 13.51
C LEU A 242 -10.18 3.90 15.01
N PRO A 243 -10.45 5.13 15.45
CA PRO A 243 -10.38 5.44 16.88
C PRO A 243 -11.42 4.74 17.75
N ASP A 244 -12.46 4.14 17.16
CA ASP A 244 -13.45 3.32 17.86
C ASP A 244 -13.03 1.83 17.95
N GLY A 245 -11.84 1.48 17.46
CA GLY A 245 -11.28 0.13 17.50
C GLY A 245 -11.58 -0.73 16.29
N ARG A 246 -12.41 -0.28 15.35
CA ARG A 246 -12.67 -1.02 14.10
C ARG A 246 -11.55 -0.83 13.09
N LEU A 247 -11.41 -1.78 12.17
CA LEU A 247 -10.40 -1.72 11.11
C LEU A 247 -11.04 -1.20 9.82
N LEU A 248 -10.37 -0.27 9.15
CA LEU A 248 -10.54 -0.05 7.73
C LEU A 248 -9.62 -1.00 6.97
N VAL A 249 -10.14 -1.60 5.91
CA VAL A 249 -9.39 -2.45 4.97
C VAL A 249 -9.42 -1.77 3.61
N LEU A 250 -8.25 -1.32 3.15
CA LEU A 250 -8.08 -0.84 1.79
C LEU A 250 -8.03 -2.07 0.87
N GLY A 251 -8.74 -1.98 -0.24
CA GLY A 251 -8.74 -3.05 -1.22
C GLY A 251 -8.61 -2.53 -2.64
N ARG A 252 -7.95 -3.33 -3.47
CA ARG A 252 -7.64 -3.02 -4.86
C ARG A 252 -8.13 -4.09 -5.82
N LYS A 253 -8.50 -3.67 -7.03
CA LYS A 253 -8.79 -4.55 -8.16
C LYS A 253 -8.32 -3.94 -9.48
N LEU A 254 -7.48 -4.66 -10.22
CA LEU A 254 -7.13 -4.30 -11.60
C LEU A 254 -8.25 -4.74 -12.56
N THR A 255 -8.63 -3.84 -13.48
CA THR A 255 -9.61 -4.11 -14.54
C THR A 255 -9.08 -3.61 -15.89
N LEU A 256 -9.75 -3.96 -17.00
CA LEU A 256 -9.42 -3.41 -18.32
C LEU A 256 -9.54 -1.87 -18.38
N ALA A 257 -10.30 -1.27 -17.47
CA ALA A 257 -10.48 0.17 -17.36
C ALA A 257 -9.63 0.78 -16.22
N GLY A 258 -8.52 0.13 -15.85
CA GLY A 258 -7.61 0.54 -14.78
C GLY A 258 -8.00 0.03 -13.39
N PHE A 259 -7.32 0.55 -12.37
CA PHE A 259 -7.54 0.17 -10.98
C PHE A 259 -8.91 0.63 -10.44
N ARG A 260 -9.41 -0.13 -9.47
CA ARG A 260 -10.56 0.18 -8.64
C ARG A 260 -10.15 -0.01 -7.20
N THR A 261 -10.59 0.92 -6.36
CA THR A 261 -10.29 0.90 -4.93
C THR A 261 -11.57 0.84 -4.13
N THR A 262 -11.53 0.07 -3.05
CA THR A 262 -12.59 -0.04 -2.04
C THR A 262 -12.01 0.27 -0.67
N ILE A 263 -12.82 0.88 0.19
CA ILE A 263 -12.56 0.94 1.63
C ILE A 263 -13.66 0.13 2.29
N SER A 264 -13.28 -0.92 3.02
CA SER A 264 -14.21 -1.74 3.79
C SER A 264 -13.95 -1.56 5.28
N ILE A 265 -14.92 -1.93 6.12
CA ILE A 265 -14.80 -1.95 7.58
C ILE A 265 -14.94 -3.36 8.13
N ALA A 266 -14.18 -3.67 9.18
CA ALA A 266 -14.27 -4.91 9.93
C ALA A 266 -14.20 -4.65 11.44
N ASP A 267 -14.88 -5.49 12.23
CA ASP A 267 -14.77 -5.47 13.69
C ASP A 267 -13.76 -6.53 14.15
N PRO A 268 -12.58 -6.14 14.71
CA PRO A 268 -11.59 -7.09 15.16
C PRO A 268 -12.07 -7.95 16.34
N ALA A 269 -13.17 -7.60 17.02
CA ALA A 269 -13.80 -8.46 18.03
C ALA A 269 -14.40 -9.74 17.43
N ALA A 270 -14.64 -9.78 16.12
CA ALA A 270 -15.12 -10.97 15.41
C ALA A 270 -14.00 -11.95 15.02
N ILE A 271 -12.72 -11.58 15.19
CA ILE A 271 -11.60 -12.46 14.83
C ILE A 271 -11.61 -13.72 15.71
N ARG A 272 -11.63 -14.88 15.08
CA ARG A 272 -11.53 -16.19 15.72
C ARG A 272 -10.45 -17.02 15.02
N PRO A 273 -9.60 -17.75 15.76
CA PRO A 273 -8.68 -18.70 15.14
C PRO A 273 -9.44 -19.69 14.23
N GLY A 274 -8.97 -19.84 12.99
CA GLY A 274 -9.59 -20.65 11.93
C GLY A 274 -10.91 -20.08 11.37
N GLY A 275 -11.35 -18.91 11.84
CA GLY A 275 -12.58 -18.27 11.41
C GLY A 275 -12.39 -17.33 10.22
N VAL A 276 -13.51 -16.77 9.75
CA VAL A 276 -13.54 -15.73 8.71
C VAL A 276 -13.98 -14.42 9.34
N LEU A 277 -13.17 -13.37 9.20
CA LEU A 277 -13.53 -12.00 9.51
C LEU A 277 -14.31 -11.40 8.34
N PRO A 278 -15.62 -11.14 8.47
CA PRO A 278 -16.38 -10.46 7.43
C PRO A 278 -15.96 -8.98 7.35
N THR A 279 -15.92 -8.45 6.13
CA THR A 279 -15.81 -7.00 5.89
C THR A 279 -17.09 -6.47 5.27
N ARG A 280 -17.36 -5.17 5.47
CA ARG A 280 -18.44 -4.45 4.81
C ARG A 280 -17.88 -3.26 4.05
N GLU A 281 -18.15 -3.21 2.76
CA GLU A 281 -17.74 -2.08 1.91
C GLU A 281 -18.41 -0.78 2.38
N LEU A 282 -17.60 0.28 2.52
CA LEU A 282 -18.04 1.63 2.86
C LEU A 282 -17.97 2.58 1.68
N ALA A 283 -16.95 2.43 0.85
CA ALA A 283 -16.66 3.37 -0.23
C ALA A 283 -15.97 2.70 -1.42
N ARG A 284 -16.13 3.31 -2.59
CA ARG A 284 -15.36 3.05 -3.80
C ARG A 284 -14.77 4.35 -4.34
N ILE A 285 -13.58 4.25 -4.94
CA ILE A 285 -12.97 5.33 -5.70
C ILE A 285 -12.95 4.90 -7.16
N THR A 286 -13.86 5.47 -7.96
CA THR A 286 -13.97 5.10 -9.39
C THR A 286 -13.84 6.28 -10.35
N ASP A 287 -13.92 7.52 -9.86
CA ASP A 287 -13.75 8.73 -10.67
C ASP A 287 -12.41 8.69 -11.42
N PRO A 288 -12.37 8.83 -12.76
CA PRO A 288 -11.14 8.70 -13.53
C PRO A 288 -10.00 9.64 -13.12
N ARG A 289 -10.31 10.78 -12.49
CA ARG A 289 -9.29 11.71 -12.00
C ARG A 289 -8.65 11.28 -10.69
N LEU A 290 -9.37 10.49 -9.90
CA LEU A 290 -8.97 10.03 -8.57
C LEU A 290 -8.61 8.55 -8.53
N ARG A 291 -9.11 7.72 -9.45
CA ARG A 291 -8.79 6.29 -9.48
C ARG A 291 -7.30 6.12 -9.77
N GLU A 292 -6.64 5.33 -8.94
CA GLU A 292 -5.23 4.99 -9.07
C GLU A 292 -4.94 3.71 -8.28
N ASN A 293 -3.71 3.23 -8.34
CA ASN A 293 -3.23 2.10 -7.57
C ASN A 293 -3.04 2.42 -6.08
N TYR A 294 -4.11 2.65 -5.32
CA TYR A 294 -3.98 2.91 -3.87
C TYR A 294 -3.52 1.66 -3.11
N GLU A 295 -2.35 1.79 -2.47
CA GLU A 295 -1.74 0.72 -1.69
C GLU A 295 -1.48 1.18 -0.25
N GLY A 296 -1.02 2.41 0.01
CA GLY A 296 -0.91 2.89 1.40
C GLY A 296 -2.18 3.58 1.94
N MET A 297 -2.50 3.35 3.22
CA MET A 297 -3.58 4.01 3.98
C MET A 297 -3.20 4.25 5.44
N THR A 298 -3.53 5.43 5.97
CA THR A 298 -3.44 5.68 7.42
C THR A 298 -4.63 6.48 7.95
N VAL A 299 -4.98 6.27 9.21
CA VAL A 299 -6.06 6.98 9.90
C VAL A 299 -5.46 7.94 10.92
N THR A 300 -5.90 9.19 10.85
CA THR A 300 -5.43 10.28 11.70
C THR A 300 -6.60 11.03 12.32
N ARG A 301 -6.32 11.97 13.22
CA ARG A 301 -7.32 12.92 13.73
C ARG A 301 -6.97 14.33 13.31
N ASP A 302 -7.96 15.03 12.77
CA ASP A 302 -7.85 16.46 12.51
C ASP A 302 -8.02 17.27 13.79
N ALA A 303 -7.61 18.54 13.74
CA ALA A 303 -7.67 19.46 14.89
C ALA A 303 -9.09 19.67 15.45
N ASP A 304 -10.11 19.51 14.60
CA ASP A 304 -11.53 19.57 14.99
C ASP A 304 -12.10 18.22 15.48
N GLY A 305 -11.24 17.21 15.66
CA GLY A 305 -11.60 15.88 16.12
C GLY A 305 -12.18 14.95 15.05
N ALA A 306 -12.33 15.42 13.80
CA ALA A 306 -12.74 14.56 12.70
C ALA A 306 -11.72 13.45 12.44
N VAL A 307 -12.21 12.30 11.99
CA VAL A 307 -11.34 11.22 11.53
C VAL A 307 -10.93 11.53 10.10
N ALA A 308 -9.63 11.57 9.85
CA ALA A 308 -9.09 11.68 8.51
C ALA A 308 -8.50 10.33 8.09
N VAL A 309 -8.78 9.93 6.86
CA VAL A 309 -8.21 8.75 6.22
C VAL A 309 -7.37 9.25 5.06
N TRP A 310 -6.07 9.01 5.13
CA TRP A 310 -5.13 9.33 4.08
C TRP A 310 -4.87 8.10 3.24
N LEU A 311 -4.79 8.29 1.92
CA LEU A 311 -4.49 7.23 0.96
C LEU A 311 -3.34 7.72 0.09
N ILE A 312 -2.34 6.87 -0.16
CA ILE A 312 -1.31 7.13 -1.15
C ILE A 312 -1.34 6.06 -2.23
N ALA A 313 -1.22 6.50 -3.48
CA ALA A 313 -1.15 5.60 -4.60
C ALA A 313 0.28 5.25 -4.95
N ASP A 314 0.46 3.97 -5.21
CA ASP A 314 1.59 3.42 -5.90
C ASP A 314 1.62 3.95 -7.35
N SER A 315 2.83 4.29 -7.79
CA SER A 315 3.14 4.69 -9.15
C SER A 315 4.06 3.64 -9.77
N ASN A 316 3.55 2.42 -9.92
CA ASN A 316 4.29 1.35 -10.54
C ASN A 316 4.72 1.77 -11.95
N LEU A 317 6.03 1.77 -12.22
CA LEU A 317 6.68 2.26 -13.45
C LEU A 317 6.24 1.55 -14.75
N MET A 318 5.28 0.63 -14.68
CA MET A 318 4.69 -0.08 -15.82
C MET A 318 3.20 0.26 -15.99
N VAL A 319 2.91 1.47 -16.46
CA VAL A 319 1.93 1.86 -17.51
C VAL A 319 2.13 3.38 -17.65
N TRP A 320 2.23 3.87 -18.88
CA TRP A 320 2.54 5.24 -19.32
C TRP A 320 1.71 6.42 -18.74
N ALA A 321 1.03 6.28 -17.60
CA ALA A 321 0.14 7.29 -17.00
C ALA A 321 -0.12 7.17 -15.48
N GLN A 322 0.51 6.27 -14.71
CA GLN A 322 0.25 6.17 -13.25
C GLN A 322 0.81 7.38 -12.49
N ARG A 323 0.09 7.87 -11.48
CA ARG A 323 0.44 9.06 -10.68
C ARG A 323 0.58 8.69 -9.22
N THR A 324 1.54 9.28 -8.52
CA THR A 324 1.55 9.26 -7.04
C THR A 324 0.48 10.22 -6.53
N LEU A 325 -0.74 9.72 -6.30
CA LEU A 325 -1.83 10.49 -5.72
C LEU A 325 -1.88 10.34 -4.21
N LEU A 326 -2.05 11.45 -3.50
CA LEU A 326 -2.40 11.47 -2.09
C LEU A 326 -3.83 11.99 -1.94
N LEU A 327 -4.70 11.20 -1.32
CA LEU A 327 -6.06 11.63 -0.98
C LEU A 327 -6.22 11.80 0.52
N LYS A 328 -7.07 12.75 0.89
CA LYS A 328 -7.62 12.87 2.24
C LYS A 328 -9.12 12.71 2.19
N LEU A 329 -9.61 11.69 2.87
CA LEU A 329 -11.02 11.47 3.14
C LEU A 329 -11.32 11.84 4.59
N ARG A 330 -12.50 12.37 4.87
CA ARG A 330 -12.91 12.77 6.22
C ARG A 330 -14.23 12.13 6.62
N LEU A 331 -14.25 11.58 7.84
CA LEU A 331 -15.46 11.16 8.52
C LEU A 331 -15.85 12.23 9.53
N ARG A 332 -17.11 12.70 9.50
CA ARG A 332 -17.55 13.73 10.44
C ARG A 332 -17.60 13.19 11.88
N PRO A 333 -17.25 13.99 12.89
CA PRO A 333 -17.45 13.63 14.28
C PRO A 333 -18.88 13.17 14.56
N GLY A 334 -19.06 12.04 15.25
CA GLY A 334 -20.39 11.51 15.60
C GLY A 334 -21.11 10.77 14.46
N GLN A 335 -20.57 10.74 13.24
CA GLN A 335 -21.12 9.93 12.16
C GLN A 335 -20.89 8.46 12.46
N ARG A 336 -21.91 7.77 12.96
CA ARG A 336 -21.85 6.32 13.19
C ARG A 336 -21.74 5.61 11.84
N LEU A 337 -20.65 4.87 11.64
CA LEU A 337 -20.61 3.79 10.66
C LEU A 337 -21.52 2.67 11.20
N SER A 338 -22.83 2.86 11.12
CA SER A 338 -23.83 1.91 11.64
C SER A 338 -23.79 0.59 10.85
N GLY A 339 -24.16 -0.52 11.50
CA GLY A 339 -24.34 -1.83 10.85
C GLY A 339 -23.13 -2.76 10.88
N LEU A 340 -22.52 -2.97 12.05
CA LEU A 340 -21.82 -4.21 12.37
C LEU A 340 -22.43 -4.76 13.67
#